data_AF-A0A7X7KA12-F1
#
_entry.id   AF-A0A7X7KA12-F1
#
_cell.length_a   1.000
_cell.length_b   1.000
_cell.length_c   1.000
_cell.angle_alpha   90.00
_cell.angle_beta   90.00
_cell.angle_gamma   90.00
#
_symmetry.space_group_name_H-M   'P 1'
#
loop_
_entity.id
_entity.type
_entity.pdbx_description
1 polymer ?
#
loop_
_entity_poly.entity_id
_entity_poly.type
_entity_poly.pdbx_seq_one_letter_code
_entity_poly.pdbx_strand_id
1 'polypeptide(L)'
;MSTPRHSRTRSRWADLRPLDFARSIKVKLAILVAATVTLAASITWFGLTNEFDVQVTFPVAIIISLVLTQLLARGMTSPLREMTAAASAMAGGDYSQRVRATSKDEVGQLATAFNRMAEDLQETDTLRREMVANVSHELRTPVT
;
A
#
# COMPACT_ATOMS: atom_id res chain seq x y z
N MET A 1 -24.64 9.30 34.33
CA MET A 1 -23.85 10.48 33.88
C MET A 1 -22.87 9.96 32.85
N SER A 2 -23.22 10.06 31.58
CA SER A 2 -22.60 9.34 30.47
C SER A 2 -21.87 10.34 29.58
N THR A 3 -20.57 10.19 29.39
CA THR A 3 -19.79 10.98 28.42
C THR A 3 -19.43 10.11 27.21
N PRO A 4 -19.53 10.62 25.97
CA PRO A 4 -19.49 9.80 24.77
C PRO A 4 -18.07 9.58 24.22
N ARG A 5 -17.92 8.46 23.51
CA ARG A 5 -16.75 8.07 22.71
C ARG A 5 -16.51 9.04 21.56
N HIS A 6 -15.31 9.61 21.48
CA HIS A 6 -14.81 10.21 20.23
C HIS A 6 -14.24 9.12 19.32
N SER A 7 -15.04 8.74 18.32
CA SER A 7 -14.57 8.03 17.14
C SER A 7 -13.68 8.95 16.31
N ARG A 8 -12.38 8.63 16.23
CA ARG A 8 -11.46 9.29 15.30
C ARG A 8 -11.84 8.89 13.87
N THR A 9 -12.43 9.84 13.17
CA THR A 9 -12.74 9.83 11.74
C THR A 9 -11.49 9.52 10.94
N ARG A 10 -11.48 8.34 10.32
CA ARG A 10 -10.54 7.98 9.25
C ARG A 10 -10.67 9.00 8.12
N SER A 11 -9.53 9.56 7.72
CA SER A 11 -9.37 10.49 6.60
C SER A 11 -9.95 9.92 5.29
N ARG A 12 -11.10 10.46 4.85
CA ARG A 12 -11.77 10.21 3.55
C ARG A 12 -11.03 10.79 2.33
N TRP A 13 -9.73 11.08 2.45
CA TRP A 13 -8.95 11.78 1.42
C TRP A 13 -7.99 10.86 0.63
N ALA A 14 -8.06 9.54 0.82
CA ALA A 14 -7.14 8.59 0.19
C ALA A 14 -7.59 8.04 -1.19
N ASP A 15 -8.79 8.42 -1.65
CA ASP A 15 -9.43 7.82 -2.83
C ASP A 15 -9.34 8.65 -4.12
N LEU A 16 -8.66 9.80 -4.10
CA LEU A 16 -8.31 10.51 -5.32
C LEU A 16 -7.01 9.92 -5.89
N ARG A 17 -7.12 8.74 -6.49
CA ARG A 17 -6.04 8.03 -7.21
C ARG A 17 -6.28 8.09 -8.72
N PRO A 18 -6.02 9.22 -9.41
CA PRO A 18 -6.32 9.37 -10.83
C PRO A 18 -5.48 8.50 -11.76
N LEU A 19 -4.44 7.82 -11.27
CA LEU A 19 -3.47 7.06 -12.08
C LEU A 19 -3.66 5.52 -12.04
N ASP A 20 -4.77 5.01 -11.52
CA ASP A 20 -5.09 3.57 -11.50
C ASP A 20 -5.43 2.96 -12.87
N PHE A 21 -5.20 3.70 -13.96
CA PHE A 21 -5.35 3.19 -15.33
C PHE A 21 -4.15 2.36 -15.81
N ALA A 22 -2.94 2.63 -15.32
CA ALA A 22 -1.74 2.02 -15.85
C ALA A 22 -1.49 0.62 -15.26
N ARG A 23 -1.50 -0.41 -16.12
CA ARG A 23 -1.19 -1.82 -15.79
C ARG A 23 0.28 -2.06 -15.35
N SER A 24 1.13 -1.03 -15.39
CA SER A 24 2.55 -1.14 -15.00
C SER A 24 3.02 0.06 -14.17
N ILE A 25 3.77 -0.22 -13.09
CA ILE A 25 4.54 0.71 -12.28
C ILE A 25 5.41 1.59 -13.16
N LYS A 26 6.05 1.01 -14.18
CA LYS A 26 6.96 1.76 -15.06
C LYS A 26 6.21 2.86 -15.80
N VAL A 27 4.98 2.57 -16.24
CA VAL A 27 4.11 3.55 -16.90
C VAL A 27 3.64 4.61 -15.91
N LYS A 28 3.25 4.24 -14.68
CA LYS A 28 2.90 5.23 -13.64
C LYS A 28 4.07 6.18 -13.34
N LEU A 29 5.29 5.66 -13.23
CA LEU A 29 6.50 6.46 -13.03
C LEU A 29 6.82 7.34 -14.24
N ALA A 30 6.70 6.82 -15.46
CA ALA A 30 6.91 7.61 -16.67
C ALA A 30 5.93 8.78 -16.79
N ILE A 31 4.64 8.52 -16.50
CA ILE A 31 3.60 9.58 -16.49
C ILE A 31 3.90 10.60 -15.39
N LEU A 32 4.32 10.17 -14.21
CA LEU A 32 4.69 11.07 -13.11
C LEU A 32 5.84 11.99 -13.49
N VAL A 33 6.92 11.43 -14.06
CA VAL A 33 8.08 12.21 -14.50
C VAL A 33 7.67 13.17 -15.62
N ALA A 34 6.93 12.70 -16.62
CA ALA A 34 6.44 13.55 -17.70
C ALA A 34 5.55 14.69 -17.17
N ALA A 35 4.63 14.39 -16.25
CA ALA A 35 3.74 15.37 -15.65
C ALA A 35 4.49 16.41 -14.82
N THR A 36 5.42 15.99 -13.96
CA THR A 36 6.22 16.90 -13.12
C THR A 36 7.13 17.79 -13.95
N VAL A 37 7.79 17.24 -14.98
CA VAL A 37 8.63 18.03 -15.91
C VAL A 37 7.76 19.02 -16.70
N THR A 38 6.64 18.57 -17.26
CA THR A 38 5.73 19.44 -18.03
C THR A 38 5.17 20.55 -17.16
N LEU A 39 4.80 20.23 -15.92
CA LEU A 39 4.23 21.19 -14.98
C LEU A 39 5.28 22.19 -14.48
N ALA A 40 6.49 21.74 -14.17
CA ALA A 40 7.60 22.62 -13.82
C ALA A 40 7.99 23.55 -14.99
N ALA A 41 8.04 23.03 -16.20
CA ALA A 41 8.28 23.82 -17.40
C ALA A 41 7.16 24.83 -17.65
N SER A 42 5.89 24.43 -17.49
CA SER A 42 4.72 25.31 -17.64
C SER A 42 4.72 26.43 -16.60
N ILE A 43 5.02 26.13 -15.33
CA ILE A 43 5.12 27.13 -14.26
C ILE A 43 6.25 28.11 -14.56
N THR A 44 7.42 27.60 -14.96
CA THR A 44 8.57 28.44 -15.29
C THR A 44 8.28 29.33 -16.50
N TRP A 45 7.70 28.76 -17.57
CA TRP A 45 7.32 29.49 -18.77
C TRP A 45 6.31 30.60 -18.46
N PHE A 46 5.28 30.28 -17.66
CA PHE A 46 4.27 31.24 -17.24
C PHE A 46 4.87 32.36 -16.38
N GLY A 47 5.76 32.02 -15.43
CA GLY A 47 6.44 33.00 -14.57
C GLY A 47 7.25 34.02 -15.37
N LEU A 48 8.01 33.53 -16.37
CA LEU A 48 8.81 34.39 -17.25
C LEU A 48 7.96 35.30 -18.15
N THR A 49 6.77 34.85 -18.55
CA THR A 49 5.88 35.62 -19.44
C THR A 49 5.08 36.70 -18.70
N ASN A 50 4.83 36.53 -17.41
CA ASN A 50 3.99 37.42 -16.59
C ASN A 50 4.81 38.36 -15.67
N GLU A 51 6.11 38.56 -15.92
CA GLU A 51 7.02 39.38 -15.11
C GLU A 51 7.08 39.01 -13.60
N PHE A 52 6.78 37.76 -13.23
CA PHE A 52 6.95 37.31 -11.84
C PHE A 52 8.42 37.18 -11.48
N ASP A 53 8.78 37.56 -10.25
CA ASP A 53 10.15 37.38 -9.75
C ASP A 53 10.54 35.89 -9.78
N VAL A 54 11.68 35.62 -10.41
CA VAL A 54 12.31 34.31 -10.54
C VAL A 54 12.50 33.64 -9.17
N GLN A 55 12.73 34.44 -8.12
CA GLN A 55 12.91 33.96 -6.76
C GLN A 55 11.67 33.24 -6.20
N VAL A 56 10.46 33.58 -6.66
CA VAL A 56 9.21 32.94 -6.19
C VAL A 56 8.83 31.75 -7.07
N THR A 57 8.98 31.89 -8.38
CA THR A 57 8.54 30.86 -9.35
C THR A 57 9.26 29.52 -9.18
N PHE A 58 10.60 29.55 -9.00
CA PHE A 58 11.40 28.33 -8.87
C PHE A 58 11.05 27.49 -7.63
N PRO A 59 11.04 28.07 -6.40
CA PRO A 59 10.63 27.33 -5.21
C PRO A 59 9.22 26.76 -5.31
N VAL A 60 8.27 27.50 -5.87
CA VAL A 60 6.89 27.04 -6.04
C VAL A 60 6.82 25.83 -6.96
N ALA A 61 7.51 25.86 -8.11
CA ALA A 61 7.57 24.72 -9.03
C ALA A 61 8.18 23.47 -8.36
N ILE A 62 9.24 23.64 -7.56
CA ILE A 62 9.89 22.55 -6.83
C ILE A 62 8.93 21.97 -5.78
N ILE A 63 8.28 22.82 -4.98
CA ILE A 63 7.35 22.39 -3.93
C ILE A 63 6.20 21.58 -4.53
N ILE A 64 5.59 22.06 -5.62
CA ILE A 64 4.49 21.34 -6.27
C ILE A 64 4.95 19.98 -6.80
N SER A 65 6.13 19.93 -7.44
CA SER A 65 6.71 18.70 -7.96
C SER A 65 7.00 17.68 -6.85
N LEU A 66 7.53 18.14 -5.72
CA LEU A 66 7.80 17.30 -4.55
C LEU A 66 6.50 16.76 -3.93
N VAL A 67 5.47 17.60 -3.80
CA VAL A 67 4.17 17.19 -3.27
C VAL A 67 3.54 16.11 -4.15
N LEU A 68 3.51 16.31 -5.47
CA LEU A 68 2.97 15.33 -6.42
C LEU A 68 3.74 13.99 -6.36
N THR A 69 5.06 14.06 -6.36
CA THR A 69 5.94 12.88 -6.26
C THR A 69 5.69 12.13 -4.95
N GLN A 70 5.60 12.84 -3.83
CA GLN A 70 5.42 12.25 -2.52
C GLN A 70 4.04 11.58 -2.36
N LEU A 71 2.99 12.17 -2.92
CA LEU A 71 1.64 11.57 -2.90
C LEU A 71 1.63 10.22 -3.64
N LEU A 72 2.25 10.15 -4.82
CA LEU A 72 2.33 8.91 -5.60
C LEU A 72 3.24 7.87 -4.95
N ALA A 73 4.41 8.28 -4.47
CA ALA A 73 5.34 7.40 -3.77
C ALA A 73 4.69 6.74 -2.55
N ARG A 74 3.91 7.50 -1.76
CA ARG A 74 3.15 6.94 -0.63
C ARG A 74 2.15 5.89 -1.05
N GLY A 75 1.40 6.12 -2.13
CA GLY A 75 0.43 5.15 -2.65
C GLY A 75 1.07 3.84 -3.10
N MET A 76 2.23 3.90 -3.74
CA MET A 76 2.97 2.73 -4.24
C MET A 76 3.70 1.97 -3.12
N THR A 77 4.24 2.68 -2.12
CA THR A 77 5.04 2.07 -1.05
C THR A 77 4.21 1.54 0.12
N SER A 78 2.97 1.99 0.30
CA SER A 78 2.10 1.52 1.39
C SER A 78 1.86 0.00 1.35
N PRO A 79 1.45 -0.61 0.22
CA PRO A 79 1.23 -2.06 0.16
C PRO A 79 2.51 -2.86 0.41
N LEU A 80 3.67 -2.35 -0.02
CA LEU A 80 4.95 -3.00 0.23
C LEU A 80 5.29 -3.03 1.73
N ARG A 81 5.05 -1.92 2.44
CA ARG A 81 5.21 -1.87 3.90
C ARG A 81 4.23 -2.80 4.62
N GLU A 82 2.99 -2.88 4.15
CA GLU A 82 2.00 -3.84 4.66
C GLU A 82 2.46 -5.29 4.47
N MET A 83 3.01 -5.64 3.30
CA MET A 83 3.59 -6.98 3.06
C MET A 83 4.75 -7.27 4.00
N THR A 84 5.67 -6.31 4.21
CA THR A 84 6.78 -6.49 5.16
C THR A 84 6.27 -6.75 6.56
N ALA A 85 5.30 -5.97 7.04
CA ALA A 85 4.71 -6.15 8.36
C ALA A 85 3.98 -7.50 8.50
N ALA A 86 3.20 -7.88 7.49
CA ALA A 86 2.51 -9.16 7.45
C ALA A 86 3.50 -10.33 7.42
N ALA A 87 4.58 -10.24 6.65
CA ALA A 87 5.63 -11.25 6.61
C ALA A 87 6.33 -11.40 7.98
N SER A 88 6.59 -10.29 8.68
CA SER A 88 7.12 -10.33 10.04
C SER A 88 6.15 -11.00 11.03
N ALA A 89 4.85 -10.74 10.91
CA ALA A 89 3.83 -11.41 11.73
C ALA A 89 3.75 -12.92 11.44
N MET A 90 3.84 -13.31 10.17
CA MET A 90 3.87 -14.71 9.75
C MET A 90 5.10 -15.46 10.26
N ALA A 91 6.25 -14.79 10.38
CA ALA A 91 7.44 -15.37 11.01
C ALA A 91 7.21 -15.71 12.50
N GLY A 92 6.27 -15.02 13.15
CA GLY A 92 5.78 -15.33 14.49
C GLY A 92 4.61 -16.32 14.55
N GLY A 93 4.18 -16.87 13.40
CA GLY A 93 3.07 -17.82 13.31
C GLY A 93 1.69 -17.21 13.14
N ASP A 94 1.58 -15.88 12.97
CA ASP A 94 0.29 -15.23 12.63
C ASP A 94 0.11 -15.18 11.11
N TYR A 95 -0.56 -16.20 10.57
CA TYR A 95 -0.91 -16.31 9.14
C TYR A 95 -2.22 -15.60 8.78
N SER A 96 -2.90 -14.92 9.72
CA SER A 96 -4.20 -14.31 9.47
C SER A 96 -4.12 -12.94 8.76
N GLN A 97 -2.93 -12.33 8.76
CA GLN A 97 -2.72 -11.01 8.16
C GLN A 97 -2.91 -11.04 6.64
N ARG A 98 -3.53 -10.00 6.09
CA ARG A 98 -3.75 -9.83 4.64
C ARG A 98 -3.40 -8.43 4.20
N VAL A 99 -2.82 -8.32 3.01
CA VAL A 99 -2.41 -7.06 2.41
C VAL A 99 -3.49 -6.56 1.45
N ARG A 100 -3.73 -5.25 1.43
CA ARG A 100 -4.73 -4.67 0.53
C ARG A 100 -4.22 -4.63 -0.92
N ALA A 101 -4.79 -5.47 -1.78
CA ALA A 101 -4.51 -5.49 -3.21
C ALA A 101 -5.33 -4.43 -3.98
N THR A 102 -5.13 -3.14 -3.70
CA THR A 102 -5.90 -2.06 -4.36
C THR A 102 -5.35 -1.67 -5.74
N SER A 103 -4.08 -1.97 -6.01
CA SER A 103 -3.43 -1.55 -7.26
C SER A 103 -3.70 -2.54 -8.39
N LYS A 104 -3.71 -2.05 -9.64
CA LYS A 104 -3.84 -2.89 -10.85
C LYS A 104 -2.50 -3.13 -11.56
N ASP A 105 -1.41 -2.67 -10.98
CA ASP A 105 -0.04 -2.85 -11.49
C ASP A 105 0.65 -4.06 -10.86
N GLU A 106 1.96 -4.17 -11.04
CA GLU A 106 2.79 -5.25 -10.50
C GLU A 106 2.75 -5.30 -8.96
N VAL A 107 2.54 -4.17 -8.26
CA VAL A 107 2.37 -4.18 -6.79
C VAL A 107 1.07 -4.89 -6.41
N GLY A 108 0.00 -4.65 -7.17
CA GLY A 108 -1.29 -5.31 -6.95
C GLY A 108 -1.25 -6.81 -7.24
N GLN A 109 -0.56 -7.20 -8.30
CA GLN A 109 -0.31 -8.60 -8.62
C GLN A 109 0.52 -9.28 -7.53
N LEU A 110 1.56 -8.61 -7.03
CA LEU A 110 2.36 -9.10 -5.91
C LEU A 110 1.51 -9.22 -4.63
N ALA A 111 0.65 -8.25 -4.32
CA ALA A 111 -0.25 -8.32 -3.16
C ALA A 111 -1.21 -9.51 -3.25
N THR A 112 -1.74 -9.77 -4.45
CA THR A 112 -2.63 -10.91 -4.68
C THR A 112 -1.87 -12.24 -4.50
N ALA A 113 -0.68 -12.36 -5.07
CA ALA A 113 0.17 -13.54 -4.92
C ALA A 113 0.59 -13.76 -3.45
N PHE A 114 0.93 -12.68 -2.74
CA PHE A 114 1.28 -12.71 -1.32
C PHE A 114 0.11 -13.21 -0.46
N ASN A 115 -1.11 -12.72 -0.70
CA ASN A 115 -2.28 -13.16 0.05
C ASN A 115 -2.62 -14.63 -0.18
N ARG A 116 -2.43 -15.15 -1.41
CA ARG A 116 -2.60 -16.59 -1.69
C ARG A 116 -1.59 -17.43 -0.92
N MET A 117 -0.31 -17.06 -0.94
CA MET A 117 0.71 -17.73 -0.12
C MET A 117 0.35 -17.71 1.37
N ALA A 118 -0.15 -16.59 1.89
CA ALA A 118 -0.57 -16.48 3.29
C ALA A 118 -1.77 -17.39 3.60
N GLU A 119 -2.70 -17.55 2.66
CA GLU A 119 -3.83 -18.48 2.76
C GLU A 119 -3.37 -19.94 2.78
N ASP A 120 -2.49 -20.34 1.85
CA ASP A 120 -1.94 -21.70 1.79
C ASP A 120 -1.18 -22.08 3.08
N LEU A 121 -0.42 -21.13 3.64
CA LEU A 121 0.28 -21.32 4.92
C LEU A 121 -0.70 -21.48 6.09
N GLN A 122 -1.77 -20.69 6.12
CA GLN A 122 -2.79 -20.78 7.15
C GLN A 122 -3.54 -22.12 7.10
N GLU A 123 -3.85 -22.61 5.90
CA GLU A 123 -4.48 -23.92 5.71
C GLU A 123 -3.56 -25.04 6.20
N THR A 124 -2.27 -25.00 5.80
CA THR A 124 -1.27 -26.00 6.21
C THR A 124 -1.10 -26.04 7.74
N ASP A 125 -1.07 -24.87 8.40
CA ASP A 125 -0.99 -24.79 9.86
C ASP A 125 -2.25 -25.34 10.55
N THR A 126 -3.43 -25.08 9.99
CA THR A 126 -4.70 -25.61 10.51
C THR A 126 -4.72 -27.14 10.45
N LEU A 127 -4.39 -27.71 9.29
CA LEU A 127 -4.29 -29.17 9.09
C LEU A 127 -3.29 -29.81 10.05
N ARG A 128 -2.12 -29.16 10.25
CA ARG A 128 -1.11 -29.61 11.21
C ARG A 128 -1.68 -29.66 12.63
N ARG A 129 -2.42 -28.63 13.07
CA ARG A 129 -3.02 -28.59 14.42
C ARG A 129 -4.10 -29.64 14.60
N GLU A 130 -4.94 -29.88 13.58
CA GLU A 130 -5.97 -30.92 13.60
C GLU A 130 -5.37 -32.33 13.69
N MET A 131 -4.30 -32.61 12.93
CA MET A 131 -3.59 -33.88 13.01
C MET A 131 -3.02 -34.12 14.42
N VAL A 132 -2.40 -33.11 15.02
CA VAL A 132 -1.87 -33.21 16.39
C VAL A 132 -2.98 -33.44 17.41
N ALA A 133 -4.14 -32.79 17.24
CA ALA A 133 -5.29 -32.96 18.11
C ALA A 133 -5.89 -34.37 17.99
N ASN A 134 -6.10 -34.87 16.77
CA ASN A 134 -6.67 -36.20 16.52
C ASN A 134 -5.79 -37.31 17.09
N VAL A 135 -4.47 -37.25 16.85
CA VAL A 135 -3.52 -38.23 17.41
C VAL A 135 -3.54 -38.20 18.95
N SER A 136 -3.63 -37.01 19.54
CA SER A 136 -3.72 -36.87 21.00
C SER A 136 -5.02 -37.44 21.57
N HIS A 137 -6.12 -37.34 20.82
CA HIS A 137 -7.41 -37.91 21.21
C HIS A 137 -7.38 -39.44 21.20
N GLU A 138 -6.83 -40.07 20.16
CA GLU A 138 -6.75 -41.54 20.07
C GLU A 138 -5.84 -42.15 21.14
N LEU A 139 -4.75 -41.47 21.51
CA LEU A 139 -3.86 -41.93 22.57
C LEU A 139 -4.45 -41.77 23.98
N ARG A 140 -5.42 -40.86 24.18
CA ARG A 140 -5.98 -40.54 25.50
C ARG A 140 -7.20 -41.37 25.89
N THR A 141 -7.86 -42.03 24.94
CA THR A 141 -8.88 -43.04 25.24
C THR A 141 -8.23 -44.43 25.22
N PRO A 142 -7.75 -44.96 26.37
CA PRO A 142 -7.27 -46.33 26.38
C PRO A 142 -8.46 -47.24 26.05
N VAL A 143 -8.27 -48.11 25.06
CA VAL A 143 -9.22 -49.15 24.71
C VAL A 143 -9.22 -50.15 25.88
N THR A 144 -10.18 -50.01 26.78
CA THR A 144 -10.54 -51.01 27.80
C THR A 144 -11.86 -51.64 27.45
#